data_AF-A0A2W4Q8S1-F1
#
_entry.id   AF-A0A2W4Q8S1-F1
#
_cell.length_a   1.000
_cell.length_b   1.000
_cell.length_c   1.000
_cell.angle_alpha   90.00
_cell.angle_beta   90.00
_cell.angle_gamma   90.00
#
_symmetry.space_group_name_H-M   'P 1'
#
loop_
_entity.id
_entity.type
_entity.pdbx_description
1 polymer ?
#
loop_
_entity_poly.entity_id
_entity_poly.type
_entity_poly.pdbx_seq_one_letter_code
_entity_poly.pdbx_strand_id
1 'polypeptide(L)'
;MKAVDTNVLARFFINDPDDAEAALQKPAAVAALSQPVFVPITVTLEFEWGMHGFYELPRADIERVFLALCGLENDALLIWMRQSLPAFLV
;
A
#
# COMPACT_ATOMS: atom_id res chain seq x y z
N MET A 1 5.44 1.04 16.68
CA MET A 1 5.14 1.36 15.27
C MET A 1 4.15 0.29 14.78
N LYS A 2 2.97 0.68 14.27
CA LYS A 2 2.01 -0.26 13.70
C LYS A 2 2.42 -0.55 12.27
N ALA A 3 2.46 -1.81 11.86
CA ALA A 3 2.69 -2.20 10.48
C ALA A 3 1.37 -2.68 9.86
N VAL A 4 1.21 -2.49 8.56
CA VAL A 4 0.06 -3.01 7.80
C VAL A 4 0.51 -4.12 6.87
N ASP A 5 -0.40 -5.05 6.60
CA ASP A 5 -0.23 -6.11 5.62
C ASP A 5 -0.87 -5.75 4.27
N THR A 6 -0.73 -6.65 3.31
CA THR A 6 -1.25 -6.52 1.94
C THR A 6 -2.78 -6.47 1.90
N ASN A 7 -3.47 -7.17 2.81
CA ASN A 7 -4.93 -7.17 2.85
C ASN A 7 -5.48 -5.83 3.33
N VAL A 8 -4.83 -5.18 4.29
CA VAL A 8 -5.21 -3.82 4.70
C VAL A 8 -5.11 -2.86 3.51
N LEU A 9 -4.03 -2.96 2.70
CA LEU A 9 -3.90 -2.16 1.48
C LEU A 9 -4.98 -2.50 0.45
N ALA A 10 -5.25 -3.79 0.22
CA ALA A 10 -6.29 -4.22 -0.71
C ALA A 10 -7.67 -3.69 -0.31
N ARG A 11 -8.00 -3.68 1.00
CA ARG A 11 -9.31 -3.23 1.51
C ARG A 11 -9.49 -1.73 1.36
N PHE A 12 -8.37 -1.00 1.35
CA PHE A 12 -8.37 0.44 1.14
C PHE A 12 -8.48 0.81 -0.36
N PHE A 13 -7.59 0.26 -1.19
CA PHE A 13 -7.43 0.67 -2.59
C PHE A 13 -8.31 -0.08 -3.57
N ILE A 14 -8.55 -1.37 -3.35
CA ILE A 14 -9.25 -2.24 -4.31
C ILE A 14 -10.75 -2.23 -3.99
N ASN A 15 -11.55 -2.14 -5.03
CA ASN A 15 -12.98 -2.33 -4.96
C ASN A 15 -13.33 -3.63 -5.67
N ASP A 16 -13.20 -4.73 -4.95
CA ASP A 16 -13.53 -6.06 -5.44
C ASP A 16 -15.00 -6.37 -5.14
N PRO A 17 -15.89 -6.45 -6.16
CA PRO A 17 -17.30 -6.74 -5.97
C PRO A 17 -17.56 -8.18 -5.53
N ASP A 18 -16.61 -9.09 -5.75
CA ASP A 18 -16.73 -10.51 -5.41
C ASP A 18 -16.25 -10.81 -3.96
N ASP A 19 -15.67 -9.80 -3.29
CA ASP A 19 -15.23 -9.87 -1.89
C ASP A 19 -16.11 -8.99 -0.98
N ALA A 20 -17.20 -9.58 -0.49
CA ALA A 20 -18.11 -8.91 0.44
C ALA A 20 -17.42 -8.48 1.76
N GLU A 21 -16.41 -9.21 2.21
CA GLU A 21 -15.63 -8.88 3.41
C GLU A 21 -14.77 -7.63 3.16
N ALA A 22 -14.25 -7.43 1.94
CA ALA A 22 -13.50 -6.23 1.60
C ALA A 22 -14.34 -4.97 1.82
N ALA A 23 -15.61 -4.97 1.41
CA ALA A 23 -16.53 -3.85 1.64
C ALA A 23 -16.78 -3.60 3.13
N LEU A 24 -16.95 -4.69 3.90
CA LEU A 24 -17.24 -4.66 5.33
C LEU A 24 -16.05 -4.13 6.15
N GLN A 25 -14.84 -4.49 5.75
CA GLN A 25 -13.59 -4.15 6.43
C GLN A 25 -12.96 -2.83 5.94
N LYS A 26 -13.43 -2.27 4.83
CA LYS A 26 -12.93 -1.00 4.27
C LYS A 26 -12.89 0.15 5.28
N PRO A 27 -13.90 0.38 6.14
CA PRO A 27 -13.82 1.43 7.16
C PRO A 27 -12.66 1.24 8.15
N ALA A 28 -12.35 -0.02 8.51
CA ALA A 28 -11.23 -0.32 9.40
C ALA A 28 -9.89 -0.08 8.70
N ALA A 29 -9.78 -0.42 7.41
CA ALA A 29 -8.58 -0.14 6.62
C ALA A 29 -8.35 1.37 6.47
N VAL A 30 -9.41 2.15 6.22
CA VAL A 30 -9.35 3.63 6.20
C VAL A 30 -8.86 4.17 7.54
N ALA A 31 -9.42 3.69 8.66
CA ALA A 31 -8.99 4.11 9.99
C ALA A 31 -7.52 3.75 10.28
N ALA A 32 -7.06 2.58 9.82
CA ALA A 32 -5.67 2.14 9.97
C ALA A 32 -4.69 3.03 9.19
N LEU A 33 -5.03 3.38 7.94
CA LEU A 33 -4.20 4.21 7.05
C LEU A 33 -4.34 5.72 7.28
N SER A 34 -5.28 6.15 8.13
CA SER A 34 -5.43 7.55 8.59
C SER A 34 -4.45 7.92 9.70
N GLN A 35 -3.59 6.99 10.14
CA GLN A 35 -2.54 7.20 11.13
C GLN A 35 -1.19 6.79 10.52
N PRO A 36 -0.07 7.34 10.98
CA PRO A 36 1.25 6.89 10.53
C PRO A 36 1.44 5.38 10.75
N VAL A 37 1.57 4.64 9.66
CA VAL A 37 1.83 3.20 9.67
C VAL A 37 3.09 2.84 8.89
N PHE A 38 3.67 1.70 9.26
CA PHE A 38 4.75 1.07 8.52
C PHE A 38 4.22 0.15 7.43
N VAL A 39 4.66 0.38 6.20
CA VAL A 39 4.40 -0.50 5.06
C VAL A 39 5.73 -1.17 4.69
N PRO A 40 5.92 -2.45 5.00
CA PRO A 40 7.11 -3.19 4.57
C PRO A 40 7.25 -3.18 3.05
N ILE A 41 8.49 -3.19 2.53
CA ILE A 41 8.70 -3.28 1.08
C ILE A 41 8.17 -4.59 0.49
N THR A 42 8.22 -5.68 1.26
CA THR A 42 7.63 -6.96 0.85
C THR A 42 6.11 -6.89 0.71
N VAL A 43 5.43 -6.13 1.57
CA VAL A 43 3.98 -5.87 1.44
C VAL A 43 3.69 -5.04 0.19
N THR A 44 4.55 -4.08 -0.14
CA THR A 44 4.42 -3.29 -1.37
C THR A 44 4.57 -4.17 -2.63
N LEU A 45 5.56 -5.08 -2.63
CA LEU A 45 5.80 -6.02 -3.72
C LEU A 45 4.68 -7.05 -3.87
N GLU A 46 4.21 -7.61 -2.76
CA GLU A 46 3.07 -8.54 -2.77
C GLU A 46 1.80 -7.84 -3.25
N PHE A 47 1.60 -6.58 -2.87
CA PHE A 47 0.46 -5.81 -3.33
C PHE A 47 0.52 -5.52 -4.83
N GLU A 48 1.70 -5.18 -5.38
CA GLU A 48 1.91 -5.08 -6.84
C GLU A 48 1.55 -6.38 -7.53
N TRP A 49 2.11 -7.48 -7.04
CA TRP A 49 1.90 -8.81 -7.61
C TRP A 49 0.42 -9.20 -7.60
N GLY A 50 -0.30 -8.91 -6.51
CA GLY A 50 -1.75 -9.14 -6.40
C GLY A 50 -2.55 -8.25 -7.34
N MET A 51 -2.23 -6.95 -7.44
CA MET A 51 -2.91 -6.04 -8.36
C MET A 51 -2.72 -6.44 -9.83
N HIS A 52 -1.52 -6.87 -10.20
CA HIS A 52 -1.21 -7.26 -11.57
C HIS A 52 -1.75 -8.65 -11.92
N GLY A 53 -1.57 -9.63 -11.03
CA GLY A 53 -1.85 -11.04 -11.33
C GLY A 53 -3.25 -11.51 -10.92
N PHE A 54 -3.78 -11.03 -9.79
CA PHE A 54 -5.08 -11.49 -9.27
C PHE A 54 -6.21 -10.54 -9.67
N TYR A 55 -6.02 -9.24 -9.46
CA TYR A 55 -7.02 -8.23 -9.83
C TYR A 55 -6.90 -7.76 -11.29
N GLU A 56 -5.86 -8.22 -12.00
CA GLU A 56 -5.59 -7.93 -13.42
C GLU A 56 -5.68 -6.44 -13.78
N LEU A 57 -5.28 -5.57 -12.85
CA LEU A 57 -5.36 -4.12 -13.04
C LEU A 57 -4.40 -3.66 -14.15
N PRO A 58 -4.83 -2.69 -14.99
CA PRO A 58 -3.94 -2.06 -15.94
C PRO A 58 -2.75 -1.41 -15.22
N ARG A 59 -1.56 -1.44 -15.84
CA ARG A 59 -0.34 -0.84 -15.28
C ARG A 59 -0.52 0.63 -14.88
N ALA A 60 -1.32 1.39 -15.62
CA ALA A 60 -1.62 2.78 -15.31
C ALA A 60 -2.39 2.95 -13.99
N ASP A 61 -3.28 2.01 -13.65
CA ASP A 61 -4.02 2.04 -12.38
C ASP A 61 -3.12 1.61 -11.22
N ILE A 62 -2.25 0.61 -11.44
CA ILE A 62 -1.21 0.22 -10.46
C ILE A 62 -0.29 1.39 -10.12
N GLU A 63 0.16 2.15 -11.13
CA GLU A 63 0.95 3.37 -10.93
C GLU A 63 0.21 4.40 -10.07
N ARG A 64 -1.06 4.65 -10.36
CA ARG A 64 -1.90 5.59 -9.57
C ARG A 64 -2.05 5.13 -8.12
N VAL A 65 -2.20 3.82 -7.89
CA VAL A 65 -2.26 3.26 -6.54
C VAL A 65 -0.95 3.50 -5.79
N PHE A 66 0.21 3.26 -6.40
CA PHE A 66 1.48 3.52 -5.73
C PHE A 66 1.78 5.00 -5.52
N LEU A 67 1.40 5.86 -6.46
CA LEU A 67 1.49 7.32 -6.26
C LEU A 67 0.62 7.77 -5.08
N ALA A 68 -0.60 7.23 -4.97
CA ALA A 68 -1.47 7.50 -3.84
C ALA A 68 -0.88 6.97 -2.52
N LEU A 69 -0.33 5.75 -2.51
CA LEU A 69 0.32 5.14 -1.34
C LEU A 69 1.51 5.97 -0.86
N CYS A 70 2.36 6.44 -1.79
CA CYS A 70 3.51 7.32 -1.49
C CYS A 70 3.08 8.73 -1.04
N GLY A 71 1.88 9.17 -1.44
CA GLY A 71 1.30 10.46 -1.04
C GLY A 71 0.59 10.43 0.31
N LEU A 72 0.36 9.26 0.91
CA LEU A 72 -0.13 9.18 2.29
C LEU A 72 0.97 9.68 3.24
N GLU A 73 0.59 10.49 4.23
CA GLU A 73 1.46 10.93 5.33
C GLU A 73 1.79 9.75 6.27
N ASN A 74 2.48 8.75 5.73
CA ASN A 74 2.97 7.58 6.42
C ASN A 74 4.49 7.68 6.44
N ASP A 75 5.07 7.96 7.60
CA ASP A 75 6.51 8.17 7.80
C ASP A 75 7.39 7.03 7.22
N ALA A 76 6.83 5.85 6.97
CA ALA A 76 7.57 4.63 6.66
C ALA A 76 8.11 4.47 5.24
N LEU A 77 7.40 4.90 4.19
CA LEU A 77 7.95 4.83 2.82
C LEU A 77 9.15 5.79 2.68
N LEU A 78 9.06 6.93 3.37
CA LEU A 78 10.11 7.94 3.39
C LEU A 78 11.29 7.56 4.30
N ILE A 79 11.10 6.83 5.41
CA ILE A 79 12.23 6.48 6.29
C ILE A 79 13.28 5.62 5.56
N TRP A 80 12.89 4.64 4.75
CA TRP A 80 13.89 3.82 4.04
C TRP A 80 14.54 4.55 2.86
N MET A 81 13.79 5.29 2.03
CA MET A 81 14.39 6.07 0.94
C MET A 81 15.28 7.22 1.47
N ARG A 82 14.87 7.89 2.55
CA ARG A 82 15.61 9.00 3.16
C ARG A 82 16.85 8.53 3.93
N GLN A 83 16.83 7.32 4.51
CA GLN A 83 18.01 6.73 5.18
C GLN A 83 18.95 5.99 4.22
N SER A 84 18.48 5.57 3.04
CA SER A 84 19.30 4.85 2.04
C SER A 84 19.94 5.73 0.96
N LEU A 85 19.51 7.00 0.82
CA LEU A 85 20.10 7.97 -0.11
C LEU A 85 21.56 8.43 0.20
N PRO A 86 22.07 8.50 1.44
CA PRO A 86 23.43 8.96 1.66
C PRO A 86 24.52 7.93 1.34
N ALA A 87 24.17 6.70 0.94
CA ALA A 87 25.16 5.64 0.66
C ALA A 87 25.56 5.49 -0.83
N PHE A 88 24.92 6.22 -1.76
CA PHE A 88 25.16 6.07 -3.20
C PHE A 88 25.64 7.35 -3.91
N LEU A 89 25.95 8.41 -3.16
CA LEU A 89 26.59 9.63 -3.66
C LEU A 89 27.92 9.88 -2.93
N VAL A 90 28.88 8.95 -3.09
CA VAL A 90 30.33 9.19 -2.92
C VAL A 90 31.05 8.44 -4.03
#